data_AF-A0A849MWW7-F1
#
_entry.id   AF-A0A849MWW7-F1
#
_cell.length_a   1.000
_cell.length_b   1.000
_cell.length_c   1.000
_cell.angle_alpha   90.00
_cell.angle_beta   90.00
_cell.angle_gamma   90.00
#
_symmetry.space_group_name_H-M   'P 1'
#
loop_
_entity.id
_entity.type
_entity.pdbx_description
1 polymer ?
#
loop_
_entity_poly.entity_id
_entity_poly.type
_entity_poly.pdbx_seq_one_letter_code
_entity_poly.pdbx_strand_id
1 'polypeptide(L)'
;MTTAAANPAIADPAITDPAARARLLDAIRFDSRGLVPCIAQQHDTGEVLMLAWMTREAAEETLATGRVCYYSRSRGGLWRKGETSGQQQRLVDLRLDCDGDTLLALVEQTGVACHTGRRSCFYRALREGALAEIATPEIAPEALYGR
;
A
#
# COMPACT_ATOMS: atom_id res chain seq x y z
N MET A 1 33.44 1.77 -1.58
CA MET A 1 32.85 1.31 -0.31
C MET A 1 31.82 2.35 0.12
N THR A 2 30.59 2.22 -0.37
CA THR A 2 29.48 3.12 -0.03
C THR A 2 28.87 2.58 1.25
N THR A 3 29.06 3.28 2.36
CA THR A 3 28.38 3.01 3.62
C THR A 3 26.89 3.23 3.41
N ALA A 4 26.10 2.16 3.53
CA ALA A 4 24.66 2.27 3.69
C ALA A 4 24.42 3.07 4.99
N ALA A 5 23.90 4.29 4.87
CA ALA A 5 23.45 5.04 6.02
C ALA A 5 22.33 4.22 6.69
N ALA A 6 22.49 3.93 7.98
CA ALA A 6 21.42 3.34 8.76
C ALA A 6 20.20 4.26 8.65
N ASN A 7 19.09 3.72 8.15
CA ASN A 7 17.82 4.45 8.01
C ASN A 7 17.40 4.90 9.43
N PRO A 8 17.31 6.21 9.71
CA PRO A 8 16.85 6.66 11.02
C PRO A 8 15.48 6.02 11.28
N ALA A 9 15.31 5.43 12.47
CA ALA A 9 14.09 4.74 12.85
C ALA A 9 12.87 5.57 12.43
N ILE A 10 12.10 5.07 11.45
CA ILE A 10 10.94 5.77 10.91
C ILE A 10 10.00 6.00 12.10
N ALA A 11 9.82 7.27 12.48
CA ALA A 11 8.92 7.71 13.53
C ALA A 11 7.56 7.03 13.43
N ASP A 12 6.83 6.92 14.55
CA ASP A 12 5.52 6.29 14.56
C ASP A 12 4.60 7.01 13.54
N PRO A 13 4.17 6.33 12.46
CA PRO A 13 3.35 6.92 11.42
C PRO A 13 1.90 7.13 11.86
N ALA A 14 1.50 6.63 13.04
CA ALA A 14 0.17 6.82 13.56
C ALA A 14 -0.10 8.29 13.93
N ILE A 15 -1.05 8.91 13.25
CA ILE A 15 -1.56 10.24 13.59
C ILE A 15 -2.71 10.04 14.58
N THR A 16 -2.42 10.12 15.88
CA THR A 16 -3.41 9.81 16.94
C THR A 16 -4.47 10.88 17.14
N ASP A 17 -4.19 12.14 16.81
CA ASP A 17 -5.16 13.25 16.87
C ASP A 17 -6.21 13.14 15.73
N PRO A 18 -7.50 12.92 16.05
CA PRO A 18 -8.56 12.87 15.05
C PRO A 18 -8.71 14.18 14.26
N ALA A 19 -8.47 15.34 14.87
CA ALA A 19 -8.60 16.62 14.20
C ALA A 19 -7.51 16.80 13.13
N ALA A 20 -6.29 16.32 13.40
CA ALA A 20 -5.21 16.29 12.41
C ALA A 20 -5.55 15.37 11.22
N ARG A 21 -6.07 14.16 11.48
CA ARG A 21 -6.48 13.22 10.41
C ARG A 21 -7.61 13.79 9.54
N ALA A 22 -8.61 14.42 10.17
CA ALA A 22 -9.74 15.02 9.47
C ALA A 22 -9.31 16.01 8.36
N ARG A 23 -8.23 16.78 8.58
CA ARG A 23 -7.71 17.73 7.59
C ARG A 23 -7.38 17.07 6.25
N LEU A 24 -6.72 15.91 6.29
CA LEU A 24 -6.41 15.15 5.08
C LEU A 24 -7.67 14.49 4.52
N LEU A 25 -8.46 13.83 5.38
CA LEU A 25 -9.65 13.10 4.93
C LEU A 25 -10.68 13.99 4.25
N ASP A 26 -10.85 15.23 4.73
CA ASP A 26 -11.78 16.21 4.16
C ASP A 26 -11.28 16.81 2.84
N ALA A 27 -9.99 16.71 2.55
CA ALA A 27 -9.42 17.11 1.26
C ALA A 27 -9.58 16.01 0.17
N ILE A 28 -9.85 14.76 0.57
CA ILE A 28 -10.00 13.65 -0.38
C ILE A 28 -11.33 13.76 -1.14
N ARG A 29 -11.25 13.70 -2.46
CA ARG A 29 -12.38 13.57 -3.39
C ARG A 29 -12.67 12.10 -3.66
N PHE A 30 -13.53 11.53 -2.82
CA PHE A 30 -14.04 10.18 -3.07
C PHE A 30 -14.97 10.17 -4.30
N ASP A 31 -14.92 9.09 -5.08
CA ASP A 31 -15.81 8.87 -6.21
C ASP A 31 -17.28 8.66 -5.75
N SER A 32 -18.20 8.49 -6.69
CA SER A 32 -19.63 8.29 -6.40
C SER A 32 -19.95 7.01 -5.60
N ARG A 33 -18.96 6.13 -5.40
CA ARG A 33 -19.05 4.91 -4.58
C ARG A 33 -18.36 5.07 -3.23
N GLY A 34 -17.86 6.26 -2.92
CA GLY A 34 -17.10 6.54 -1.71
C GLY A 34 -15.68 5.98 -1.74
N LEU A 35 -15.09 5.79 -2.93
CA LEU A 35 -13.77 5.19 -3.10
C LEU A 35 -12.75 6.19 -3.65
N VAL A 36 -11.49 6.04 -3.21
CA VAL A 36 -10.32 6.74 -3.78
C VAL A 36 -9.25 5.70 -4.15
N PRO A 37 -8.61 5.77 -5.32
CA PRO A 37 -7.43 4.96 -5.62
C PRO A 37 -6.27 5.33 -4.69
N CYS A 38 -5.54 4.31 -4.23
CA CYS A 38 -4.34 4.46 -3.43
C CYS A 38 -3.22 3.62 -4.05
N ILE A 39 -2.13 4.29 -4.42
CA ILE A 39 -0.88 3.67 -4.86
C ILE A 39 -0.02 3.40 -3.62
N ALA A 40 0.44 2.16 -3.45
CA ALA A 40 1.45 1.83 -2.44
C ALA A 40 2.83 1.80 -3.09
N GLN A 41 3.75 2.58 -2.55
CA GLN A 41 5.12 2.69 -3.04
C GLN A 41 6.09 2.43 -1.88
N GLN A 42 7.13 1.63 -2.13
CA GLN A 42 8.19 1.42 -1.16
C GLN A 42 8.90 2.76 -0.90
N HIS A 43 8.97 3.17 0.37
CA HIS A 43 9.36 4.52 0.76
C HIS A 43 10.79 4.93 0.39
N ASP A 44 11.75 3.98 0.39
CA ASP A 44 13.17 4.23 0.17
C ASP A 44 13.63 3.97 -1.27
N THR A 45 13.08 2.95 -1.93
CA THR A 45 13.44 2.60 -3.32
C THR A 45 12.59 3.30 -4.38
N GLY A 46 11.40 3.77 -4.00
CA GLY A 46 10.41 4.29 -4.94
C GLY A 46 9.71 3.21 -5.78
N GLU A 47 9.92 1.92 -5.50
CA GLU A 47 9.25 0.82 -6.20
C GLU A 47 7.74 0.90 -5.99
N VAL A 48 6.96 0.97 -7.07
CA VAL A 48 5.51 0.87 -6.99
C VAL A 48 5.11 -0.58 -6.74
N LEU A 49 4.46 -0.84 -5.61
CA LEU A 49 4.15 -2.17 -5.12
C LEU A 49 2.77 -2.63 -5.59
N MET A 50 1.75 -1.78 -5.45
CA MET A 50 0.36 -2.12 -5.81
C MET A 50 -0.52 -0.88 -5.90
N LEU A 51 -1.69 -1.07 -6.52
CA LEU A 51 -2.81 -0.14 -6.43
C LEU A 51 -4.00 -0.85 -5.78
N ALA A 52 -4.66 -0.18 -4.85
CA ALA A 52 -5.92 -0.62 -4.26
C ALA A 52 -6.85 0.58 -4.07
N TRP A 53 -8.01 0.34 -3.48
CA TRP A 53 -9.01 1.38 -3.20
C TRP A 53 -9.10 1.59 -1.71
N MET A 54 -9.38 2.81 -1.29
CA MET A 54 -9.70 3.15 0.09
C MET A 54 -11.09 3.81 0.15
N THR A 55 -11.86 3.50 1.18
CA THR A 55 -12.95 4.36 1.65
C THR A 55 -12.38 5.39 2.64
N ARG A 56 -13.18 6.38 3.04
CA ARG A 56 -12.82 7.28 4.15
C ARG A 56 -12.44 6.51 5.41
N GLU A 57 -13.18 5.46 5.73
CA GLU A 57 -12.91 4.60 6.90
C GLU A 57 -11.58 3.86 6.79
N ALA A 58 -11.24 3.34 5.60
CA ALA A 58 -9.95 2.68 5.36
C ALA A 58 -8.76 3.67 5.48
N ALA A 59 -8.92 4.88 4.96
CA ALA A 59 -7.91 5.94 5.07
C ALA A 59 -7.75 6.42 6.53
N GLU A 60 -8.86 6.61 7.25
CA GLU A 60 -8.86 6.96 8.68
C GLU A 60 -8.15 5.90 9.52
N GLU A 61 -8.46 4.61 9.33
CA GLU A 61 -7.79 3.52 10.04
C GLU A 61 -6.29 3.46 9.71
N THR A 62 -5.93 3.68 8.43
CA THR A 62 -4.54 3.72 8.00
C THR A 62 -3.75 4.81 8.73
N LEU A 63 -4.30 6.01 8.81
CA LEU A 63 -3.69 7.13 9.53
C LEU A 63 -3.67 6.91 11.05
N ALA A 64 -4.73 6.36 11.62
CA ALA A 64 -4.85 6.17 13.06
C ALA A 64 -3.93 5.06 13.61
N THR A 65 -3.71 3.99 12.82
CA THR A 65 -2.96 2.81 13.26
C THR A 65 -1.55 2.74 12.71
N GLY A 66 -1.23 3.48 11.66
CA GLY A 66 0.04 3.35 10.95
C GLY A 66 0.15 2.07 10.12
N ARG A 67 -0.90 1.25 10.03
CA ARG A 67 -0.97 0.04 9.22
C ARG A 67 -1.91 0.26 8.06
N VAL A 68 -1.48 -0.04 6.84
CA VAL A 68 -2.31 0.23 5.67
C VAL A 68 -3.53 -0.69 5.61
N CYS A 69 -4.70 -0.05 5.57
CA CYS A 69 -6.02 -0.65 5.41
C CYS A 69 -6.61 -0.21 4.06
N TYR A 70 -7.12 -1.17 3.29
CA TYR A 70 -7.77 -0.93 2.00
C TYR A 70 -9.24 -1.32 2.06
N TYR A 71 -9.99 -0.98 1.02
CA TYR A 71 -11.33 -1.49 0.75
C TYR A 71 -11.31 -2.47 -0.43
N SER A 72 -11.73 -3.70 -0.18
CA SER A 72 -11.87 -4.72 -1.22
C SER A 72 -13.21 -4.55 -1.92
N ARG A 73 -13.18 -4.06 -3.18
CA ARG A 73 -14.41 -3.92 -3.99
C ARG A 73 -15.13 -5.24 -4.26
N SER A 74 -14.40 -6.35 -4.32
CA SER A 74 -14.99 -7.68 -4.54
C SER A 74 -15.56 -8.31 -3.27
N ARG A 75 -14.97 -8.03 -2.09
CA ARG A 75 -15.47 -8.52 -0.80
C ARG A 75 -16.44 -7.55 -0.12
N GLY A 76 -16.53 -6.31 -0.61
CA GLY A 76 -17.39 -5.28 -0.06
C GLY A 76 -16.99 -4.81 1.33
N GLY A 77 -15.71 -4.88 1.69
CA GLY A 77 -15.27 -4.61 3.07
C GLY A 77 -13.81 -4.22 3.23
N LEU A 78 -13.48 -3.75 4.44
CA LEU A 78 -12.13 -3.39 4.84
C LEU A 78 -11.18 -4.58 4.81
N TRP A 79 -9.92 -4.31 4.48
CA TRP A 79 -8.85 -5.29 4.40
C TRP A 79 -7.54 -4.68 4.88
N ARG A 80 -7.06 -5.12 6.04
CA ARG A 80 -5.74 -4.75 6.54
C ARG A 80 -4.68 -5.54 5.77
N LYS A 81 -3.76 -4.85 5.09
CA LYS A 81 -2.77 -5.51 4.25
C LYS A 81 -1.95 -6.49 5.10
N GLY A 82 -1.84 -7.73 4.61
CA GLY A 82 -1.10 -8.80 5.27
C GLY A 82 -1.74 -9.37 6.54
N GLU A 83 -3.02 -9.10 6.83
CA GLU A 83 -3.71 -9.65 8.01
C GLU A 83 -3.68 -11.19 8.08
N THR A 84 -3.81 -11.85 6.94
CA THR A 84 -3.72 -13.32 6.86
C THR A 84 -2.30 -13.82 6.61
N SER A 85 -1.52 -13.13 5.76
CA SER A 85 -0.22 -13.65 5.27
C SER A 85 1.00 -13.16 6.05
N GLY A 86 0.84 -12.24 7.00
CA GLY A 86 1.95 -11.56 7.67
C GLY A 86 2.69 -10.51 6.81
N GLN A 87 2.37 -10.41 5.51
CA GLN A 87 3.02 -9.50 4.56
C GLN A 87 2.45 -8.07 4.64
N GLN A 88 2.70 -7.41 5.78
CA GLN A 88 2.09 -6.14 6.16
C GLN A 88 2.75 -4.94 5.47
N GLN A 89 2.01 -3.83 5.46
CA GLN A 89 2.51 -2.51 5.04
C GLN A 89 2.38 -1.58 6.23
N ARG A 90 3.52 -1.09 6.73
CA ARG A 90 3.57 0.02 7.69
C ARG A 90 3.61 1.32 6.89
N LEU A 91 2.69 2.23 7.18
CA LEU A 91 2.68 3.55 6.56
C LEU A 91 3.95 4.31 6.96
N VAL A 92 4.48 5.11 6.06
CA VAL A 92 5.56 6.09 6.32
C VAL A 92 5.01 7.50 6.07
N ASP A 93 4.25 7.66 5.00
CA ASP A 93 3.62 8.92 4.60
C ASP A 93 2.37 8.63 3.77
N LEU A 94 1.33 9.47 3.89
CA LEU A 94 0.13 9.40 3.05
C LEU A 94 -0.07 10.75 2.36
N ARG A 95 0.13 10.74 1.04
CA ARG A 95 0.07 11.94 0.21
C ARG A 95 -1.22 11.95 -0.60
N LEU A 96 -1.72 13.15 -0.82
CA LEU A 96 -2.84 13.45 -1.71
C LEU A 96 -2.30 14.15 -2.95
N ASP A 97 -2.84 13.82 -4.12
CA ASP A 97 -2.48 14.51 -5.36
C ASP A 97 -3.15 15.90 -5.49
N CYS A 98 -2.96 16.55 -6.64
CA CYS A 98 -3.24 17.98 -6.79
C CYS A 98 -4.73 18.33 -6.88
N ASP A 99 -5.57 17.40 -7.34
CA ASP A 99 -7.03 17.57 -7.39
C ASP A 99 -7.75 16.72 -6.34
N GLY A 100 -7.02 15.91 -5.57
CA GLY A 100 -7.52 15.24 -4.39
C GLY A 100 -8.19 13.91 -4.66
N ASP A 101 -8.09 13.37 -5.87
CA ASP A 101 -8.76 12.14 -6.26
C ASP A 101 -7.86 10.90 -6.19
N THR A 102 -6.58 11.04 -5.84
CA THR A 102 -5.66 9.91 -5.72
C THR A 102 -4.73 10.04 -4.50
N LEU A 103 -4.53 8.91 -3.80
CA LEU A 103 -3.59 8.78 -2.70
C LEU A 103 -2.30 8.09 -3.13
N LEU A 104 -1.17 8.53 -2.56
CA LEU A 104 0.12 7.84 -2.59
C LEU A 104 0.53 7.51 -1.15
N ALA A 105 0.48 6.21 -0.80
CA ALA A 105 1.00 5.68 0.44
C ALA A 105 2.46 5.28 0.26
N LEU A 106 3.37 6.01 0.90
CA LEU A 106 4.73 5.53 1.10
C LEU A 106 4.72 4.52 2.23
N VAL A 107 5.26 3.33 1.98
CA VAL A 107 5.19 2.21 2.94
C VAL A 107 6.55 1.57 3.15
N GLU A 108 6.71 0.99 4.33
CA GLU A 108 7.65 -0.09 4.58
C GLU A 108 6.90 -1.42 4.40
N GLN A 109 7.23 -2.16 3.35
CA GLN A 109 6.61 -3.44 3.04
C GLN A 109 7.40 -4.59 3.63
N THR A 110 6.79 -5.33 4.55
CA THR A 110 7.29 -6.63 5.01
C THR A 110 7.09 -7.69 3.94
N GLY A 111 8.19 -8.33 3.50
CA GLY A 111 8.22 -9.36 2.46
C GLY A 111 7.53 -8.96 1.15
N VAL A 112 6.56 -9.73 0.65
CA VAL A 112 5.98 -9.52 -0.70
C VAL A 112 4.63 -8.79 -0.68
N ALA A 113 4.44 -7.80 -1.56
CA ALA A 113 3.14 -7.12 -1.64
C ALA A 113 2.07 -8.00 -2.31
N CYS A 114 2.47 -8.80 -3.32
CA CYS A 114 1.57 -9.57 -4.16
C CYS A 114 1.34 -10.99 -3.63
N HIS A 115 0.09 -11.47 -3.73
CA HIS A 115 -0.28 -12.84 -3.37
C HIS A 115 0.33 -13.91 -4.29
N THR A 116 0.92 -13.53 -5.43
CA THR A 116 1.68 -14.44 -6.30
C THR A 116 3.12 -14.62 -5.83
N GLY A 117 3.44 -14.20 -4.60
CA GLY A 117 4.78 -14.34 -4.06
C GLY A 117 5.80 -13.32 -4.57
N ARG A 118 5.35 -12.21 -5.17
CA ARG A 118 6.20 -11.21 -5.81
C ARG A 118 6.19 -9.89 -5.07
N ARG A 119 7.31 -9.19 -5.10
CA ARG A 119 7.46 -7.88 -4.45
C ARG A 119 6.42 -6.87 -4.90
N SER A 120 6.20 -6.75 -6.20
CA SER A 120 5.22 -5.86 -6.82
C SER A 120 4.13 -6.63 -7.57
N CYS A 121 2.90 -6.13 -7.53
CA CYS A 121 1.79 -6.57 -8.36
C CYS A 121 2.03 -6.28 -9.85
N PHE A 122 2.93 -5.35 -10.19
CA PHE A 122 3.25 -4.93 -11.56
C PHE A 122 4.32 -5.82 -12.21
N TYR A 123 4.19 -7.14 -12.05
CA TYR A 123 5.18 -8.12 -12.52
C TYR A 123 4.96 -8.59 -13.95
N ARG A 124 3.96 -8.07 -14.67
CA ARG A 124 3.66 -8.42 -16.06
C ARG A 124 3.77 -7.19 -16.94
N ALA A 125 4.41 -7.32 -18.09
CA ALA A 125 4.54 -6.24 -19.06
C ALA A 125 4.62 -6.79 -20.49
N LEU A 126 4.37 -5.93 -21.48
CA LEU A 126 4.59 -6.25 -22.88
C LEU A 126 6.10 -6.38 -23.14
N ARG A 127 6.54 -7.54 -23.63
CA ARG A 127 7.91 -7.84 -24.06
C ARG A 127 7.85 -8.61 -25.36
N GLU A 128 8.63 -8.17 -26.35
CA GLU A 128 8.76 -8.88 -27.63
C GLU A 128 7.40 -9.22 -28.30
N GLY A 129 6.43 -8.31 -28.18
CA GLY A 129 5.10 -8.48 -28.77
C GLY A 129 4.14 -9.37 -27.96
N ALA A 130 4.54 -9.88 -26.79
CA ALA A 130 3.69 -10.71 -25.94
C ALA A 130 3.65 -10.22 -24.48
N LEU A 131 2.59 -10.57 -23.76
CA LEU A 131 2.51 -10.31 -22.32
C LEU A 131 3.41 -11.31 -21.58
N ALA A 132 4.48 -10.81 -20.96
CA ALA A 132 5.46 -11.61 -20.25
C ALA A 132 5.49 -11.29 -18.76
N GLU A 133 5.91 -12.25 -17.94
CA GLU A 133 6.29 -12.01 -16.55
C GLU A 133 7.72 -11.45 -16.52
N ILE A 134 7.91 -10.32 -15.84
CA ILE A 134 9.18 -9.58 -15.78
C ILE A 134 9.84 -9.62 -14.40
N ALA A 135 9.24 -10.33 -13.46
CA ALA A 135 9.78 -10.58 -12.13
C ALA A 135 9.43 -12.00 -11.68
N THR A 136 10.35 -12.65 -10.97
CA THR A 136 10.15 -13.99 -10.39
C THR A 136 9.53 -13.88 -9.00
N PRO A 137 8.74 -14.87 -8.54
CA PRO A 137 8.33 -14.95 -7.14
C PRO A 137 9.55 -15.05 -6.23
N GLU A 138 9.55 -14.28 -5.15
CA GLU A 138 10.53 -14.34 -4.06
C GLU A 138 10.15 -15.39 -3.02
N ILE A 139 8.85 -15.68 -2.90
CA ILE A 139 8.29 -16.72 -2.04
C ILE A 139 7.24 -17.52 -2.85
N ALA A 140 7.11 -18.80 -2.57
CA ALA A 140 6.04 -19.61 -3.16
C ALA A 140 4.66 -19.09 -2.69
N PRO A 141 3.67 -18.89 -3.59
CA PRO A 141 2.33 -18.43 -3.20
C PRO A 141 1.66 -19.29 -2.14
N GLU A 142 1.93 -20.60 -2.14
CA GLU A 142 1.37 -21.59 -1.21
C GLU A 142 1.88 -21.33 0.23
N ALA A 143 3.15 -20.95 0.35
CA ALA A 143 3.79 -20.63 1.62
C ALA A 143 3.23 -19.35 2.28
N LEU A 144 2.57 -18.46 1.52
CA LEU A 144 1.99 -17.22 2.06
C LEU A 144 0.76 -17.44 2.93
N TYR A 145 0.05 -18.55 2.74
CA TYR A 145 -1.23 -18.81 3.38
C TYR A 145 -1.24 -20.12 4.20
N GLY A 146 -0.07 -20.70 4.45
CA GLY A 146 0.07 -21.91 5.26
C GLY A 146 -0.68 -23.11 4.69
N ARG A 147 -0.67 -23.31 3.38
CA ARG A 147 -1.18 -24.51 2.73
C ARG A 147 -0.04 -25.43 2.30
#